data_AF-A0A947X0G6-F1
#
_entry.id   AF-A0A947X0G6-F1
#
_cell.length_a   1.000
_cell.length_b   1.000
_cell.length_c   1.000
_cell.angle_alpha   90.00
_cell.angle_beta   90.00
_cell.angle_gamma   90.00
#
_symmetry.space_group_name_H-M   'P 1'
#
loop_
_entity.id
_entity.type
_entity.pdbx_description
1 polymer ?
#
loop_
_entity_poly.entity_id
_entity_poly.type
_entity_poly.pdbx_seq_one_letter_code
_entity_poly.pdbx_strand_id
1 'polypeptide(L)'
;MTRDNRIRCFLARVRSADEAFSMIEAMVAVTILVIAIVMSMQPLMSAMIRIADARTLTVAENLAQAEIESIRALDYADVGSAGYTPSGVLERTRIETVEGKDYQIDVVVTYEGSLSGLSVVAQGGDGVEGTWDPGVDYKFVKVTVTAADSSSPPVAMETLVSPGNIGAHEGIANIRVTLAKHEPFESSSLPYPSLAIQSPPALPIRSGAATEQQVFAAIPEGDYTVSLDIPGGWVIDPADTIAGLQEVTAEAGLLKETTLRVFRPARLLATITDASTGALLPTARISLIHVPSGLQTDYGPGVTTITDLMPDAYDITVAATGYVSYHATSVNIPAGYPDPDHLLPIALELIPATTTTTTSTTTTTTTTSTTTTTIPGATTTTTVPSTTTTTTTVPATTTTTTVPAGTVQVMFEVKDNTGRVVNGARVEVPHPTRGLLVAVTDQYGRAYMDLEPGTTFTATASTTWGHGPDSESFDPRWTTTVRLGLKRPSKKGTFVLTNGVRAEFLYQVDGNWVILSPNYQNEASFVESKGWYRVAKRCTANGSIVGDMWVWVKDGKNYTDSVGGWCP
;
A
#
# COMPACT_ATOMS: atom_id res chain seq x y z
N MET A 1 38.37 90.16 44.42
CA MET A 1 38.20 90.17 42.95
C MET A 1 36.93 89.38 42.64
N THR A 2 35.71 89.92 42.79
CA THR A 2 35.00 90.88 41.90
C THR A 2 35.01 90.50 40.41
N ARG A 3 33.94 89.84 39.94
CA ARG A 3 33.05 90.28 38.84
C ARG A 3 32.00 89.19 38.56
N ASP A 4 30.70 89.36 38.80
CA ASP A 4 29.74 90.37 38.30
C ASP A 4 29.12 89.98 36.94
N ASN A 5 27.80 89.79 36.97
CA ASN A 5 26.80 90.01 35.92
C ASN A 5 26.99 89.41 34.51
N ARG A 6 26.39 88.23 34.24
CA ARG A 6 25.90 87.84 32.89
C ARG A 6 24.61 87.00 32.89
N ILE A 7 23.68 87.24 33.82
CA ILE A 7 22.32 86.62 33.84
C ILE A 7 21.26 87.49 33.13
N ARG A 8 21.61 88.65 32.57
CA ARG A 8 20.63 89.55 31.94
C ARG A 8 21.06 89.97 30.53
N CYS A 9 20.86 89.11 29.52
CA CYS A 9 20.74 89.55 28.11
C CYS A 9 20.31 88.48 27.08
N PHE A 10 19.55 87.44 27.46
CA PHE A 10 18.94 86.53 26.46
C PHE A 10 17.40 86.54 26.48
N LEU A 11 16.82 87.64 26.98
CA LEU A 11 15.37 87.89 27.00
C LEU A 11 14.98 89.19 26.28
N ALA A 12 15.85 89.74 25.42
CA ALA A 12 15.62 91.04 24.77
C ALA A 12 15.87 91.02 23.26
N ARG A 13 15.12 90.19 22.50
CA ARG A 13 14.72 90.51 21.11
C ARG A 13 13.60 89.58 20.61
N VAL A 14 12.44 89.63 21.26
CA VAL A 14 11.19 89.01 20.74
C VAL A 14 10.10 90.08 20.62
N ARG A 15 10.41 91.21 19.99
CA ARG A 15 9.35 92.15 19.60
C ARG A 15 9.70 92.92 18.33
N SER A 16 8.67 93.02 17.49
CA SER A 16 8.50 93.80 16.27
C SER A 16 9.11 93.26 14.98
N ALA A 17 8.46 92.23 14.44
CA ALA A 17 7.92 92.28 13.09
C ALA A 17 6.55 91.60 13.13
N ASP A 18 5.47 92.39 13.05
CA ASP A 18 4.12 91.89 12.75
C ASP A 18 4.07 91.49 11.26
N GLU A 19 4.91 90.53 10.88
CA GLU A 19 4.73 89.82 9.61
C GLU A 19 3.76 88.69 9.92
N ALA A 20 2.49 88.92 9.59
CA ALA A 20 1.48 87.88 9.60
C ALA A 20 2.03 86.69 8.80
N PHE A 21 2.13 85.52 9.46
CA PHE A 21 2.57 84.27 8.85
C PHE A 21 1.89 84.11 7.49
N SER A 22 2.69 83.95 6.44
CA SER A 22 2.17 83.63 5.12
C SER A 22 1.33 82.35 5.24
N MET A 23 0.15 82.32 4.59
CA MET A 23 -0.73 81.15 4.59
C MET A 23 0.04 79.87 4.17
N ILE A 24 1.03 80.04 3.28
CA ILE A 24 1.91 78.96 2.81
C ILE A 24 2.81 78.46 3.95
N GLU A 25 3.36 79.36 4.77
CA GLU A 25 4.26 79.02 5.87
C GLU A 25 3.51 78.32 7.00
N ALA A 26 2.27 78.72 7.27
CA ALA A 26 1.38 78.00 8.18
C ALA A 26 1.03 76.58 7.67
N MET A 27 0.77 76.42 6.35
CA MET A 27 0.54 75.10 5.76
C MET A 27 1.79 74.21 5.85
N VAL A 28 2.99 74.76 5.59
CA VAL A 28 4.25 74.02 5.69
C VAL A 28 4.56 73.63 7.14
N ALA A 29 4.33 74.53 8.11
CA ALA A 29 4.51 74.21 9.52
C ALA A 29 3.56 73.09 9.98
N VAL A 30 2.30 73.12 9.55
CA VAL A 30 1.32 72.07 9.86
C VAL A 30 1.70 70.74 9.21
N THR A 31 2.16 70.72 7.95
CA THR A 31 2.56 69.46 7.31
C THR A 31 3.82 68.87 7.95
N ILE A 32 4.82 69.68 8.28
CA ILE A 32 6.01 69.22 9.02
C ILE A 32 5.61 68.68 10.40
N LEU A 33 4.70 69.35 11.10
CA LEU A 33 4.21 68.89 12.40
C LEU A 33 3.47 67.55 12.29
N VAL A 34 2.60 67.38 11.29
CA VAL A 34 1.87 66.11 11.07
C VAL A 34 2.85 64.98 10.74
N ILE A 35 3.84 65.23 9.90
CA ILE A 35 4.87 64.23 9.57
C ILE A 35 5.67 63.85 10.82
N ALA A 36 6.08 64.83 11.63
CA ALA A 36 6.81 64.59 12.88
C ALA A 36 5.98 63.74 13.87
N ILE A 37 4.67 64.02 13.99
CA ILE A 37 3.77 63.24 14.85
C ILE A 37 3.66 61.80 14.34
N VAL A 38 3.37 61.60 13.05
CA VAL A 38 3.22 60.25 12.47
C VAL A 38 4.52 59.43 12.59
N MET A 39 5.67 60.04 12.33
CA MET A 39 6.97 59.37 12.47
C MET A 39 7.28 59.03 13.94
N SER A 40 6.81 59.83 14.90
CA SER A 40 6.99 59.54 16.33
C SER A 40 6.04 58.45 16.87
N MET A 41 4.86 58.29 16.26
CA MET A 41 3.89 57.27 16.69
C MET A 41 4.30 55.85 16.27
N GLN A 42 5.03 55.69 15.16
CA GLN A 42 5.44 54.38 14.67
C GLN A 42 6.32 53.59 15.66
N PRO A 43 7.41 54.15 16.22
CA PRO A 43 8.18 53.48 17.26
C PRO A 43 7.37 53.14 18.51
N LEU A 44 6.44 54.02 18.91
CA LEU A 44 5.58 53.80 20.08
C LEU A 44 4.64 52.62 19.86
N MET A 45 3.97 52.53 18.71
CA MET A 45 3.11 51.40 18.37
C MET A 45 3.91 50.09 18.30
N SER A 46 5.10 50.11 17.70
CA SER A 46 5.97 48.93 17.67
C SER A 46 6.40 48.49 19.07
N ALA A 47 6.72 49.44 19.97
CA ALA A 47 7.05 49.12 21.36
C ALA A 47 5.85 48.52 22.11
N MET A 48 4.64 49.05 21.89
CA MET A 48 3.42 48.50 22.49
C MET A 48 3.11 47.08 22.03
N ILE A 49 3.28 46.78 20.74
CA ILE A 49 3.14 45.41 20.20
C ILE A 49 4.15 44.48 20.87
N ARG A 50 5.43 44.90 20.97
CA ARG A 50 6.48 44.10 21.64
C ARG A 50 6.18 43.84 23.11
N ILE A 51 5.60 44.81 23.82
CA ILE A 51 5.19 44.63 25.22
C ILE A 51 4.01 43.64 25.32
N ALA A 52 3.04 43.73 24.41
CA ALA A 52 1.91 42.79 24.36
C ALA A 52 2.37 41.35 24.03
N ASP A 53 3.33 41.20 23.11
CA ASP A 53 3.95 39.92 22.78
C ASP A 53 4.73 39.37 23.98
N ALA A 54 5.53 40.20 24.65
CA ALA A 54 6.27 39.81 25.86
C ALA A 54 5.32 39.34 26.97
N ARG A 55 4.19 40.04 27.18
CA ARG A 55 3.17 39.62 28.15
C ARG A 55 2.54 38.28 27.76
N THR A 56 2.21 38.09 26.49
CA THR A 56 1.66 36.81 25.98
C THR A 56 2.66 35.67 26.22
N LEU A 57 3.94 35.91 25.96
CA LEU A 57 5.01 34.92 26.18
C LEU A 57 5.14 34.56 27.67
N THR A 58 5.17 35.56 28.56
CA THR A 58 5.24 35.31 30.01
C THR A 58 4.02 34.55 30.54
N VAL A 59 2.81 34.83 30.03
CA VAL A 59 1.61 34.06 30.40
C VAL A 59 1.73 32.61 29.91
N ALA A 60 2.16 32.41 28.65
CA ALA A 60 2.37 31.06 28.11
C ALA A 60 3.44 30.27 28.87
N GLU A 61 4.54 30.90 29.29
CA GLU A 61 5.58 30.29 30.14
C GLU A 61 5.02 29.88 31.51
N ASN A 62 4.25 30.76 32.16
CA ASN A 62 3.64 30.45 33.45
C ASN A 62 2.63 29.31 33.34
N LEU A 63 1.83 29.25 32.27
CA LEU A 63 0.91 28.14 32.00
C LEU A 63 1.66 26.83 31.76
N ALA A 64 2.71 26.85 30.92
CA ALA A 64 3.52 25.67 30.67
C ALA A 64 4.20 25.15 31.95
N GLN A 65 4.71 26.05 32.78
CA GLN A 65 5.34 25.70 34.06
C GLN A 65 4.32 25.14 35.06
N ALA A 66 3.16 25.78 35.19
CA ALA A 66 2.09 25.30 36.06
C ALA A 66 1.64 23.89 35.65
N GLU A 67 1.55 23.63 34.35
CA GLU A 67 1.18 22.31 33.83
C GLU A 67 2.24 21.26 34.12
N ILE A 68 3.53 21.57 33.91
CA ILE A 68 4.63 20.65 34.24
C ILE A 68 4.64 20.30 35.73
N GLU A 69 4.44 21.28 36.62
CA GLU A 69 4.38 21.03 38.06
C GLU A 69 3.13 20.22 38.45
N SER A 70 1.99 20.44 37.78
CA SER A 70 0.80 19.60 37.95
C SER A 70 1.07 18.14 37.53
N ILE A 71 1.73 17.93 36.39
CA ILE A 71 2.06 16.59 35.89
C ILE A 71 3.07 15.88 36.81
N ARG A 72 4.04 16.62 37.37
CA ARG A 72 5.01 16.07 38.35
C ARG A 72 4.37 15.66 39.67
N ALA A 73 3.21 16.22 40.01
CA ALA A 73 2.47 15.86 41.21
C ALA A 73 1.59 14.62 41.03
N LEU A 74 1.41 14.13 39.79
CA LEU A 74 0.65 12.92 39.50
C LEU A 74 1.44 11.66 39.81
N ASP A 75 0.72 10.59 40.14
CA ASP A 75 1.31 9.25 40.21
C ASP A 75 1.79 8.82 38.82
N TYR A 76 2.87 8.03 38.78
CA TYR A 76 3.46 7.59 37.51
C TYR A 76 2.45 6.89 36.58
N ALA A 77 1.50 6.13 37.14
CA ALA A 77 0.44 5.46 36.39
C ALA A 77 -0.55 6.45 35.72
N ASP A 78 -0.73 7.63 36.29
CA ASP A 78 -1.66 8.65 35.81
C ASP A 78 -1.03 9.60 34.79
N VAL A 79 0.31 9.65 34.72
CA VAL A 79 1.06 10.46 33.75
C VAL A 79 0.97 9.81 32.38
N GLY A 80 0.02 10.21 31.55
CA GLY A 80 -0.19 9.67 30.22
C GLY A 80 -1.53 10.13 29.67
N SER A 81 -1.84 9.80 28.43
CA SER A 81 -3.08 10.26 27.81
C SER A 81 -4.12 9.15 27.73
N ALA A 82 -5.36 9.48 28.01
CA ALA A 82 -6.46 8.51 27.94
C ALA A 82 -6.59 7.94 26.51
N GLY A 83 -6.51 6.61 26.38
CA GLY A 83 -6.58 5.91 25.08
C GLY A 83 -5.28 5.92 24.26
N TYR A 84 -4.16 6.34 24.82
CA TYR A 84 -2.83 6.32 24.18
C TYR A 84 -1.85 5.47 24.98
N THR A 85 -0.68 5.20 24.40
CA THR A 85 0.50 4.68 25.09
C THR A 85 1.55 5.80 25.20
N PRO A 86 1.99 6.21 26.41
CA PRO A 86 1.55 5.76 27.73
C PRO A 86 0.09 6.12 28.05
N SER A 87 -0.61 5.22 28.72
CA SER A 87 -1.95 5.50 29.25
C SER A 87 -1.86 6.36 30.52
N GLY A 88 -2.90 7.16 30.76
CA GLY A 88 -3.02 8.01 31.93
C GLY A 88 -4.28 8.89 31.87
N VAL A 89 -4.30 9.95 32.68
CA VAL A 89 -5.48 10.82 32.86
C VAL A 89 -5.37 12.17 32.17
N LEU A 90 -4.24 12.47 31.52
CA LEU A 90 -3.98 13.78 30.91
C LEU A 90 -4.75 13.95 29.60
N GLU A 91 -5.37 15.13 29.45
CA GLU A 91 -5.96 15.57 28.19
C GLU A 91 -4.85 16.07 27.25
N ARG A 92 -4.79 15.55 26.01
CA ARG A 92 -3.74 15.92 25.04
C ARG A 92 -3.81 17.38 24.60
N THR A 93 -5.00 17.94 24.47
CA THR A 93 -5.20 19.31 23.99
C THR A 93 -6.38 19.92 24.74
N ARG A 94 -6.17 21.11 25.31
CA ARG A 94 -7.24 21.91 25.90
C ARG A 94 -6.98 23.40 25.72
N ILE A 95 -8.03 24.20 25.85
CA ILE A 95 -7.94 25.66 25.74
C ILE A 95 -8.13 26.27 27.13
N GLU A 96 -7.23 27.17 27.51
CA GLU A 96 -7.30 27.94 28.74
C GLU A 96 -7.36 29.43 28.44
N THR A 97 -8.37 30.12 28.97
CA THR A 97 -8.55 31.56 28.77
C THR A 97 -7.92 32.33 29.92
N VAL A 98 -6.86 33.09 29.64
CA VAL A 98 -6.18 33.95 30.63
C VAL A 98 -6.22 35.39 30.15
N GLU A 99 -6.73 36.29 31.00
CA GLU A 99 -6.88 37.72 30.68
C GLU A 99 -7.73 37.99 29.42
N GLY A 100 -8.70 37.12 29.14
CA GLY A 100 -9.58 37.22 27.97
C GLY A 100 -8.92 36.79 26.65
N LYS A 101 -7.76 36.11 26.71
CA LYS A 101 -7.07 35.53 25.56
C LYS A 101 -7.01 34.00 25.71
N ASP A 102 -7.25 33.29 24.62
CA ASP A 102 -7.23 31.84 24.60
C ASP A 102 -5.82 31.31 24.32
N TYR A 103 -5.40 30.34 25.13
CA TYR A 103 -4.15 29.60 25.00
C TYR A 103 -4.48 28.12 24.81
N GLN A 104 -4.02 27.54 23.70
CA GLN A 104 -4.07 26.11 23.48
C GLN A 104 -2.87 25.47 24.18
N ILE A 105 -3.15 24.54 25.09
CA ILE A 105 -2.16 23.74 25.82
C ILE A 105 -2.20 22.34 25.23
N ASP A 106 -1.09 21.93 24.61
CA ASP A 106 -0.88 20.61 24.05
C ASP A 106 0.11 19.82 24.91
N VAL A 107 -0.33 18.69 25.45
CA VAL A 107 0.48 17.77 26.26
C VAL A 107 0.74 16.49 25.46
N VAL A 108 2.01 16.20 25.22
CA VAL A 108 2.47 14.98 24.58
C VAL A 108 3.27 14.19 25.60
N VAL A 109 2.84 12.94 25.84
CA VAL A 109 3.55 12.01 26.71
C VAL A 109 4.04 10.84 25.88
N THR A 110 5.31 10.49 26.01
CA THR A 110 5.93 9.34 25.36
C THR A 110 6.77 8.56 26.38
N TYR A 111 6.97 7.27 26.15
CA TYR A 111 7.98 6.52 26.88
C TYR A 111 9.39 6.93 26.43
N GLU A 112 10.32 7.02 27.36
CA GLU A 112 11.74 7.23 27.11
C GLU A 112 12.56 6.30 28.03
N GLY A 113 13.60 5.67 27.48
CA GLY A 113 14.46 4.73 28.22
C GLY A 113 15.73 4.43 27.43
N SER A 114 16.58 3.54 27.97
CA SER A 114 17.99 3.42 27.58
C SER A 114 18.25 3.01 26.12
N LEU A 115 17.22 2.60 25.35
CA LEU A 115 17.36 2.14 23.97
C LEU A 115 16.33 2.77 23.00
N SER A 116 16.11 4.08 23.07
CA SER A 116 15.45 4.82 21.97
C SER A 116 16.35 4.95 20.71
N GLY A 117 16.88 3.84 20.22
CA GLY A 117 17.30 3.64 18.82
C GLY A 117 18.37 4.56 18.18
N LEU A 118 18.92 5.59 18.84
CA LEU A 118 19.88 6.52 18.21
C LEU A 118 21.10 6.90 19.06
N SER A 119 21.22 6.42 20.30
CA SER A 119 22.45 6.52 21.08
C SER A 119 22.46 5.45 22.14
N VAL A 120 23.31 4.43 21.97
CA VAL A 120 23.67 3.54 23.08
C VAL A 120 24.30 4.43 24.15
N VAL A 121 23.62 4.61 25.29
CA VAL A 121 24.33 5.05 26.49
C VAL A 121 25.22 3.87 26.84
N ALA A 122 26.53 4.00 26.58
CA ALA A 122 27.49 3.04 27.10
C ALA A 122 27.29 3.00 28.62
N GLN A 123 26.82 1.86 29.14
CA GLN A 123 26.30 1.66 30.52
C GLN A 123 24.83 2.05 30.75
N GLY A 124 23.90 1.62 29.88
CA GLY A 124 22.46 1.62 30.13
C GLY A 124 22.08 1.02 31.50
N GLY A 125 20.92 1.42 32.04
CA GLY A 125 20.53 1.28 33.45
C GLY A 125 20.50 -0.12 34.07
N ASP A 126 20.69 -1.20 33.30
CA ASP A 126 20.89 -2.57 33.80
C ASP A 126 22.30 -3.15 33.53
N GLY A 127 23.12 -2.45 32.74
CA GLY A 127 24.51 -2.80 32.43
C GLY A 127 24.72 -4.00 31.50
N VAL A 128 23.68 -4.58 30.88
CA VAL A 128 23.82 -5.77 30.03
C VAL A 128 23.62 -5.45 28.56
N GLU A 129 24.74 -5.31 27.84
CA GLU A 129 24.78 -5.15 26.39
C GLU A 129 24.07 -6.33 25.68
N GLY A 130 23.06 -6.03 24.86
CA GLY A 130 22.39 -7.01 23.99
C GLY A 130 21.01 -7.49 24.45
N THR A 131 20.54 -7.10 25.64
CA THR A 131 19.14 -7.36 26.04
C THR A 131 18.25 -6.21 25.55
N TRP A 132 17.12 -6.55 24.94
CA TRP A 132 16.14 -5.55 24.52
C TRP A 132 15.53 -4.88 25.76
N ASP A 133 15.80 -3.59 25.93
CA ASP A 133 15.10 -2.72 26.87
C ASP A 133 13.89 -2.09 26.16
N PRO A 134 12.65 -2.29 26.68
CA PRO A 134 11.43 -1.68 26.14
C PRO A 134 11.47 -0.15 26.04
N GLY A 135 12.42 0.52 26.69
CA GLY A 135 12.53 1.97 26.68
C GLY A 135 11.39 2.64 27.47
N VAL A 136 10.82 1.94 28.44
CA VAL A 136 9.69 2.38 29.28
C VAL A 136 10.12 2.92 30.64
N ASP A 137 11.42 3.08 30.87
CA ASP A 137 11.98 3.47 32.17
C ASP A 137 11.42 4.79 32.69
N TYR A 138 11.18 5.74 31.79
CA TYR A 138 10.68 7.07 32.10
C TYR A 138 9.53 7.44 31.16
N LYS A 139 8.72 8.41 31.58
CA LYS A 139 7.79 9.10 30.71
C LYS A 139 8.33 10.49 30.42
N PHE A 140 8.59 10.76 29.15
CA PHE A 140 8.89 12.08 28.64
C PHE A 140 7.60 12.83 28.42
N VAL A 141 7.49 14.01 29.01
CA VAL A 141 6.33 14.89 28.92
C VAL A 141 6.77 16.19 28.28
N LYS A 142 6.12 16.56 27.17
CA LYS A 142 6.27 17.84 26.51
C LYS A 142 4.96 18.61 26.56
N VAL A 143 4.99 19.78 27.18
CA VAL A 143 3.88 20.73 27.22
C VAL A 143 4.18 21.87 26.26
N THR A 144 3.31 22.10 25.29
CA THR A 144 3.41 23.22 24.33
C THR A 144 2.21 24.14 24.51
N VAL A 145 2.46 25.43 24.73
CA VAL A 145 1.42 26.45 24.91
C VAL A 145 1.47 27.43 23.74
N THR A 146 0.37 27.54 23.01
CA THR A 146 0.20 28.40 21.84
C THR A 146 -0.94 29.38 22.06
N ALA A 147 -0.68 30.68 21.94
CA ALA A 147 -1.74 31.68 22.04
C ALA A 147 -2.51 31.78 20.71
N ALA A 148 -3.83 31.64 20.73
CA ALA A 148 -4.65 31.48 19.52
C ALA A 148 -4.52 32.64 18.52
N ASP A 149 -4.37 33.86 19.03
CA ASP A 149 -4.37 35.10 18.22
C ASP A 149 -3.00 35.81 18.17
N SER A 150 -1.90 35.17 18.59
CA SER A 150 -0.60 35.82 18.58
C SER A 150 0.32 35.25 17.51
N SER A 151 1.10 36.13 16.88
CA SER A 151 2.26 35.75 16.07
C SER A 151 3.46 35.35 16.93
N SER A 152 3.29 35.25 18.26
CA SER A 152 4.37 34.87 19.16
C SER A 152 4.66 33.38 18.96
N PRO A 153 5.94 32.96 19.02
CA PRO A 153 6.28 31.55 18.93
C PRO A 153 5.66 30.78 20.11
N PRO A 154 5.31 29.50 19.92
CA PRO A 154 4.81 28.66 21.01
C PRO A 154 5.88 28.45 22.07
N VAL A 155 5.47 28.35 23.32
CA VAL A 155 6.35 28.01 24.45
C VAL A 155 6.28 26.50 24.66
N ALA A 156 7.44 25.83 24.69
CA ALA A 156 7.52 24.40 25.00
C ALA A 156 8.35 24.17 26.26
N MET A 157 7.85 23.33 27.17
CA MET A 157 8.57 22.85 28.34
C MET A 157 8.54 21.33 28.37
N GLU A 158 9.63 20.73 28.85
CA GLU A 158 9.85 19.29 28.81
C GLU A 158 10.26 18.81 30.21
N THR A 159 9.78 17.65 30.62
CA THR A 159 10.19 16.99 31.87
C THR A 159 10.19 15.48 31.71
N LEU A 160 11.01 14.80 32.51
CA LEU A 160 10.96 13.35 32.70
C LEU A 160 10.23 13.02 33.99
N VAL A 161 9.40 11.98 33.96
CA VAL A 161 8.75 11.40 35.15
C VAL A 161 9.23 9.97 35.31
N SER A 162 9.81 9.66 36.47
CA SER A 162 10.32 8.33 36.80
C SER A 162 9.30 7.54 37.62
N PRO A 163 9.24 6.21 37.47
CA PRO A 163 8.48 5.36 38.38
C PRO A 163 9.09 5.40 39.78
N GLY A 164 8.26 5.11 40.80
CA GLY A 164 8.71 5.06 42.20
C GLY A 164 9.67 3.90 42.51
N ASN A 165 9.70 2.87 41.67
CA ASN A 165 10.56 1.70 41.79
C ASN A 165 11.02 1.18 40.40
N ILE A 166 12.20 0.58 40.36
CA ILE A 166 12.83 0.04 39.14
C ILE A 166 12.07 -1.21 38.61
N GLY A 167 11.15 -1.77 39.40
CA GLY A 167 10.28 -2.90 39.03
C GLY A 167 8.83 -2.52 38.68
N ALA A 168 8.52 -1.25 38.42
CA ALA A 168 7.16 -0.80 38.06
C ALA A 168 6.61 -1.47 36.78
N HIS A 169 7.48 -2.16 36.06
CA HIS A 169 7.24 -2.81 34.78
C HIS A 169 7.23 -4.36 34.88
N GLU A 170 7.19 -4.93 36.09
CA GLU A 170 6.88 -6.36 36.23
C GLU A 170 5.42 -6.64 35.86
N GLY A 171 5.17 -7.64 35.02
CA GLY A 171 3.82 -8.03 34.64
C GLY A 171 3.20 -7.23 33.47
N ILE A 172 3.97 -6.35 32.82
CA ILE A 172 3.52 -5.65 31.61
C ILE A 172 4.04 -6.30 30.33
N ALA A 173 3.22 -6.28 29.29
CA ALA A 173 3.58 -6.74 27.96
C ALA A 173 3.92 -5.55 27.05
N ASN A 174 4.67 -5.83 25.98
CA ASN A 174 4.97 -4.85 24.95
C ASN A 174 4.70 -5.44 23.56
N ILE A 175 4.08 -4.65 22.69
CA ILE A 175 3.89 -5.00 21.28
C ILE A 175 4.64 -3.97 20.44
N ARG A 176 5.44 -4.42 19.47
CA ARG A 176 5.97 -3.59 18.40
C ARG A 176 5.35 -4.03 17.09
N VAL A 177 4.73 -3.08 16.41
CA VAL A 177 4.24 -3.27 15.05
C VAL A 177 5.17 -2.53 14.10
N THR A 178 5.72 -3.25 13.13
CA THR A 178 6.49 -2.66 12.02
C THR A 178 5.56 -2.56 10.81
N LEU A 179 5.41 -1.36 10.27
CA LEU A 179 4.65 -1.12 9.07
C LEU A 179 5.55 -1.18 7.84
N ALA A 180 5.21 -2.02 6.87
CA ALA A 180 5.85 -2.04 5.57
C ALA A 180 4.93 -1.37 4.54
N LYS A 181 5.35 -0.23 3.98
CA LYS A 181 4.60 0.37 2.87
C LYS A 181 4.68 -0.53 1.64
N HIS A 182 3.54 -0.90 1.08
CA HIS A 182 3.46 -1.61 -0.18
C HIS A 182 3.30 -0.59 -1.33
N GLU A 183 4.43 -0.25 -1.94
CA GLU A 183 4.56 0.78 -2.97
C GLU A 183 5.45 0.24 -4.12
N PRO A 184 4.93 -0.67 -4.98
CA PRO A 184 5.78 -1.43 -5.90
C PRO A 184 6.37 -0.60 -7.05
N PHE A 185 5.87 0.62 -7.29
CA PHE A 185 6.30 1.46 -8.40
C PHE A 185 7.30 2.54 -7.99
N GLU A 186 6.95 3.32 -6.97
CA GLU A 186 7.76 4.43 -6.46
C GLU A 186 7.43 4.65 -4.98
N SER A 187 8.45 4.92 -4.16
CA SER A 187 8.26 5.18 -2.74
C SER A 187 7.64 6.55 -2.50
N SER A 188 6.62 6.63 -1.66
CA SER A 188 6.00 7.91 -1.31
C SER A 188 6.64 8.55 -0.08
N SER A 189 6.72 9.87 -0.09
CA SER A 189 7.08 10.68 1.09
C SER A 189 5.91 10.86 2.07
N LEU A 190 4.80 10.13 1.87
CA LEU A 190 3.63 10.25 2.75
C LEU A 190 3.97 9.71 4.14
N PRO A 191 3.43 10.30 5.23
CA PRO A 191 3.60 9.74 6.56
C PRO A 191 2.96 8.35 6.66
N TYR A 192 3.49 7.51 7.54
CA TYR A 192 2.85 6.24 7.91
C TYR A 192 1.49 6.52 8.57
N PRO A 193 0.53 5.57 8.54
CA PRO A 193 -0.69 5.69 9.34
C PRO A 193 -0.39 5.50 10.82
N SER A 194 -1.22 6.04 11.72
CA SER A 194 -1.17 5.66 13.13
C SER A 194 -1.94 4.36 13.37
N LEU A 195 -1.50 3.57 14.34
CA LEU A 195 -2.10 2.31 14.72
C LEU A 195 -2.85 2.41 16.05
N ALA A 196 -3.84 1.55 16.21
CA ALA A 196 -4.45 1.24 17.49
C ALA A 196 -4.50 -0.28 17.70
N ILE A 197 -4.32 -0.70 18.95
CA ILE A 197 -4.55 -2.09 19.37
C ILE A 197 -5.80 -2.16 20.24
N GLN A 198 -6.53 -3.26 20.16
CA GLN A 198 -7.71 -3.48 20.98
C GLN A 198 -7.78 -4.91 21.47
N SER A 199 -8.03 -5.08 22.77
CA SER A 199 -8.42 -6.36 23.38
C SER A 199 -9.85 -6.23 23.89
N PRO A 200 -10.88 -6.67 23.13
CA PRO A 200 -12.28 -6.53 23.54
C PRO A 200 -12.52 -7.16 24.93
N PRO A 201 -13.24 -6.48 25.85
CA PRO A 201 -14.08 -5.29 25.64
C PRO A 201 -13.39 -3.94 25.90
N ALA A 202 -12.06 -3.90 26.09
CA ALA A 202 -11.35 -2.65 26.39
C ALA A 202 -11.43 -1.64 25.23
N LEU A 203 -11.25 -0.36 25.57
CA LEU A 203 -11.12 0.71 24.57
C LEU A 203 -9.80 0.54 23.79
N PRO A 204 -9.77 0.95 22.51
CA PRO A 204 -8.53 0.92 21.73
C PRO A 204 -7.42 1.79 22.33
N ILE A 205 -6.19 1.27 22.31
CA ILE A 205 -4.96 1.95 22.72
C ILE A 205 -4.23 2.40 21.46
N ARG A 206 -3.92 3.70 21.34
CA ARG A 206 -3.32 4.32 20.15
C ARG A 206 -1.81 4.49 20.32
N SER A 207 -1.03 4.33 19.25
CA SER A 207 0.44 4.34 19.25
C SER A 207 1.10 5.71 19.51
N GLY A 208 0.34 6.80 19.49
CA GLY A 208 0.85 8.16 19.71
C GLY A 208 1.73 8.72 18.57
N ALA A 209 2.37 7.87 17.77
CA ALA A 209 3.26 8.23 16.66
C ALA A 209 2.87 7.53 15.35
N ALA A 210 3.08 8.22 14.23
CA ALA A 210 2.80 7.76 12.88
C ALA A 210 4.11 7.43 12.14
N THR A 211 4.90 6.54 12.74
CA THR A 211 6.22 6.08 12.29
C THR A 211 6.16 4.66 11.73
N GLU A 212 7.25 4.21 11.09
CA GLU A 212 7.38 2.83 10.58
C GLU A 212 7.24 1.80 11.70
N GLN A 213 7.96 2.01 12.80
CA GLN A 213 7.83 1.21 14.00
C GLN A 213 6.95 1.94 15.01
N GLN A 214 5.93 1.25 15.49
CA GLN A 214 5.00 1.76 16.49
C GLN A 214 4.97 0.79 17.65
N VAL A 215 5.25 1.30 18.84
CA VAL A 215 5.40 0.50 20.06
C VAL A 215 4.23 0.80 20.98
N PHE A 216 3.56 -0.25 21.41
CA PHE A 216 2.55 -0.25 22.45
C PHE A 216 3.18 -0.84 23.70
N ALA A 217 3.73 0.05 24.51
CA ALA A 217 4.49 -0.35 25.68
C ALA A 217 3.61 -0.31 26.93
N ALA A 218 4.00 -1.10 27.93
CA ALA A 218 3.34 -1.17 29.23
C ALA A 218 1.83 -1.47 29.17
N ILE A 219 1.43 -2.38 28.28
CA ILE A 219 0.04 -2.81 28.14
C ILE A 219 -0.24 -4.07 28.98
N PRO A 220 -1.49 -4.28 29.43
CA PRO A 220 -1.87 -5.55 30.07
C PRO A 220 -1.64 -6.74 29.14
N GLU A 221 -1.36 -7.91 29.73
CA GLU A 221 -1.38 -9.18 28.98
C GLU A 221 -2.75 -9.43 28.34
N GLY A 222 -2.75 -10.07 27.18
CA GLY A 222 -3.99 -10.45 26.49
C GLY A 222 -3.83 -10.54 24.97
N ASP A 223 -4.92 -10.93 24.32
CA ASP A 223 -4.98 -10.98 22.86
C ASP A 223 -5.45 -9.62 22.32
N TYR A 224 -4.67 -9.06 21.40
CA TYR A 224 -4.93 -7.77 20.79
C TYR A 224 -5.11 -7.91 19.28
N THR A 225 -6.04 -7.14 18.74
CA THR A 225 -6.15 -6.90 17.30
C THR A 225 -5.57 -5.52 16.97
N VAL A 226 -4.60 -5.49 16.05
CA VAL A 226 -4.01 -4.27 15.49
C VAL A 226 -4.92 -3.73 14.39
N SER A 227 -5.16 -2.42 14.40
CA SER A 227 -6.00 -1.71 13.42
C SER A 227 -5.39 -0.35 13.08
N LEU A 228 -5.82 0.23 11.96
CA LEU A 228 -5.46 1.61 11.61
C LEU A 228 -6.34 2.58 12.40
N ASP A 229 -5.71 3.54 13.08
CA ASP A 229 -6.41 4.52 13.91
C ASP A 229 -6.80 5.77 13.11
N ILE A 230 -5.79 6.45 12.58
CA ILE A 230 -5.96 7.53 11.61
C ILE A 230 -5.44 6.98 10.28
N PRO A 231 -6.33 6.41 9.44
CA PRO A 231 -5.89 5.67 8.28
C PRO A 231 -5.16 6.56 7.29
N GLY A 232 -5.47 7.86 7.17
CA GLY A 232 -4.79 8.74 6.20
C GLY A 232 -4.91 8.27 4.74
N GLY A 233 -5.92 7.43 4.45
CA GLY A 233 -6.07 6.73 3.18
C GLY A 233 -5.24 5.45 3.02
N TRP A 234 -4.59 4.97 4.07
CA TRP A 234 -3.95 3.66 4.14
C TRP A 234 -4.96 2.56 4.51
N VAL A 235 -4.70 1.34 4.06
CA VAL A 235 -5.42 0.10 4.37
C VAL A 235 -4.38 -1.00 4.64
N ILE A 236 -4.68 -1.92 5.56
CA ILE A 236 -3.83 -3.10 5.84
C ILE A 236 -4.01 -4.11 4.70
N ASP A 237 -2.93 -4.72 4.24
CA ASP A 237 -2.96 -5.78 3.22
C ASP A 237 -3.92 -6.91 3.64
N PRO A 238 -4.95 -7.22 2.83
CA PRO A 238 -5.86 -8.32 3.10
C PRO A 238 -5.15 -9.67 3.33
N ALA A 239 -4.02 -9.90 2.68
CA ALA A 239 -3.24 -11.13 2.86
C ALA A 239 -2.67 -11.22 4.28
N ASP A 240 -2.25 -10.10 4.88
CA ASP A 240 -1.80 -10.05 6.27
C ASP A 240 -2.97 -10.25 7.23
N THR A 241 -4.14 -9.71 6.87
CA THR A 241 -5.39 -9.89 7.63
C THR A 241 -5.82 -11.37 7.67
N ILE A 242 -5.77 -12.05 6.52
CA ILE A 242 -6.13 -13.47 6.37
C ILE A 242 -5.10 -14.37 7.08
N ALA A 243 -3.82 -13.97 7.08
CA ALA A 243 -2.77 -14.66 7.80
C ALA A 243 -2.82 -14.46 9.33
N GLY A 244 -3.70 -13.57 9.82
CA GLY A 244 -3.84 -13.28 11.24
C GLY A 244 -2.67 -12.47 11.81
N LEU A 245 -1.89 -11.77 10.99
CA LEU A 245 -0.71 -11.01 11.45
C LEU A 245 -1.09 -9.78 12.30
N GLN A 246 -2.34 -9.33 12.20
CA GLN A 246 -2.94 -8.30 13.02
C GLN A 246 -3.35 -8.80 14.42
N GLU A 247 -3.39 -10.12 14.64
CA GLU A 247 -3.70 -10.72 15.94
C GLU A 247 -2.39 -10.98 16.70
N VAL A 248 -2.23 -10.34 17.86
CA VAL A 248 -1.00 -10.41 18.65
C VAL A 248 -1.34 -10.72 20.11
N THR A 249 -0.80 -11.81 20.64
CA THR A 249 -0.92 -12.18 22.05
C THR A 249 0.21 -11.55 22.85
N ALA A 250 -0.10 -10.55 23.68
CA ALA A 250 0.84 -9.87 24.55
C ALA A 250 1.07 -10.68 25.84
N GLU A 251 2.33 -10.97 26.16
CA GLU A 251 2.77 -11.74 27.32
C GLU A 251 3.70 -10.89 28.19
N ALA A 252 3.59 -10.96 29.52
CA ALA A 252 4.39 -10.12 30.41
C ALA A 252 5.88 -10.39 30.26
N GLY A 253 6.66 -9.31 30.29
CA GLY A 253 8.11 -9.36 30.17
C GLY A 253 8.63 -9.74 28.78
N LEU A 254 7.75 -9.93 27.80
CA LEU A 254 8.13 -10.22 26.42
C LEU A 254 7.77 -9.06 25.49
N LEU A 255 8.65 -8.83 24.52
CA LEU A 255 8.30 -8.07 23.33
C LEU A 255 7.71 -9.01 22.29
N LYS A 256 6.51 -8.71 21.84
CA LYS A 256 5.93 -9.34 20.65
C LYS A 256 6.07 -8.42 19.46
N GLU A 257 6.53 -8.97 18.35
CA GLU A 257 6.73 -8.22 17.12
C GLU A 257 5.81 -8.79 16.05
N THR A 258 5.16 -7.90 15.30
CA THR A 258 4.46 -8.25 14.06
C THR A 258 4.80 -7.23 12.98
N THR A 259 4.70 -7.66 11.73
CA THR A 259 4.88 -6.79 10.56
C THR A 259 3.59 -6.78 9.75
N LEU A 260 3.09 -5.58 9.45
CA LEU A 260 1.90 -5.38 8.65
C LEU A 260 2.24 -4.56 7.41
N ARG A 261 1.84 -5.06 6.25
CA ARG A 261 1.88 -4.32 5.00
C ARG A 261 0.69 -3.38 4.95
N VAL A 262 0.97 -2.14 4.56
CA VAL A 262 -0.04 -1.10 4.39
C VAL A 262 0.10 -0.49 3.00
N PHE A 263 -1.01 -0.22 2.35
CA PHE A 263 -1.04 0.47 1.05
C PHE A 263 -2.12 1.52 1.02
N ARG A 264 -2.00 2.50 0.12
CA ARG A 264 -3.11 3.42 -0.18
C ARG A 264 -3.89 2.90 -1.38
N PRO A 265 -5.20 2.64 -1.25
CA PRO A 265 -5.93 2.03 -2.33
C PRO A 265 -5.97 2.93 -3.57
N ALA A 266 -5.79 2.30 -4.72
CA ALA A 266 -5.89 2.91 -6.03
C ALA A 266 -7.32 2.83 -6.56
N ARG A 267 -7.58 3.67 -7.57
CA ARG A 267 -8.84 3.78 -8.29
C ARG A 267 -8.57 3.68 -9.78
N LEU A 268 -9.27 2.78 -10.46
CA LEU A 268 -9.27 2.70 -11.92
C LEU A 268 -10.48 3.47 -12.44
N LEU A 269 -10.22 4.49 -13.25
CA LEU A 269 -11.22 5.31 -13.94
C LEU A 269 -11.20 4.94 -15.43
N ALA A 270 -12.04 3.98 -15.81
CA ALA A 270 -12.14 3.46 -17.16
C ALA A 270 -13.20 4.23 -17.97
N THR A 271 -12.80 4.80 -19.11
CA THR A 271 -13.73 5.40 -20.08
C THR A 271 -13.82 4.48 -21.29
N ILE A 272 -14.94 3.77 -21.42
CA ILE A 272 -15.13 2.76 -22.47
C ILE A 272 -16.07 3.30 -23.55
N THR A 273 -15.54 3.44 -24.76
CA THR A 273 -16.24 4.03 -25.91
C THR A 273 -16.24 3.12 -27.12
N ASP A 274 -17.21 3.30 -28.00
CA ASP A 274 -17.20 2.76 -29.35
C ASP A 274 -16.13 3.48 -30.18
N ALA A 275 -15.20 2.73 -30.77
CA ALA A 275 -14.07 3.28 -31.52
C ALA A 275 -14.48 4.11 -32.75
N SER A 276 -15.66 3.85 -33.32
CA SER A 276 -16.14 4.51 -34.53
C SER A 276 -16.97 5.76 -34.24
N THR A 277 -17.76 5.76 -33.17
CA THR A 277 -18.69 6.85 -32.84
C THR A 277 -18.25 7.72 -31.66
N GLY A 278 -17.33 7.23 -30.83
CA GLY A 278 -16.97 7.84 -29.55
C GLY A 278 -18.08 7.75 -28.49
N ALA A 279 -19.18 7.06 -28.76
CA ALA A 279 -20.28 6.89 -27.81
C ALA A 279 -19.85 5.98 -26.65
N LEU A 280 -20.31 6.27 -25.43
CA LEU A 280 -20.07 5.42 -24.27
C LEU A 280 -20.76 4.06 -24.42
N LEU A 281 -20.10 3.00 -23.95
CA LEU A 281 -20.61 1.62 -23.97
C LEU A 281 -21.05 1.17 -22.58
N PRO A 282 -22.30 1.45 -22.15
CA PRO A 282 -22.78 1.10 -20.81
C PRO A 282 -22.94 -0.41 -20.60
N THR A 283 -22.88 -1.20 -21.66
CA THR A 283 -22.94 -2.67 -21.60
C THR A 283 -21.58 -3.32 -21.40
N ALA A 284 -20.49 -2.55 -21.41
CA ALA A 284 -19.15 -3.07 -21.23
C ALA A 284 -18.93 -3.58 -19.80
N ARG A 285 -18.25 -4.71 -19.68
CA ARG A 285 -17.83 -5.37 -18.43
C ARG A 285 -16.31 -5.33 -18.33
N ILE A 286 -15.79 -5.25 -17.12
CA ILE A 286 -14.35 -5.23 -16.83
C ILE A 286 -14.02 -6.45 -15.99
N SER A 287 -12.96 -7.17 -16.34
CA SER A 287 -12.34 -8.21 -15.51
C SER A 287 -10.91 -7.78 -15.21
N LEU A 288 -10.54 -7.81 -13.93
CA LEU A 288 -9.19 -7.53 -13.46
C LEU A 288 -8.59 -8.80 -12.88
N ILE A 289 -7.36 -9.14 -13.28
CA ILE A 289 -6.57 -10.19 -12.65
C ILE A 289 -5.37 -9.50 -12.00
N HIS A 290 -5.27 -9.56 -10.68
CA HIS A 290 -4.10 -9.05 -9.95
C HIS A 290 -2.90 -9.95 -10.23
N VAL A 291 -1.88 -9.45 -10.95
CA VAL A 291 -0.81 -10.27 -11.52
C VAL A 291 -0.05 -11.05 -10.44
N PRO A 292 0.34 -10.46 -9.29
CA PRO A 292 1.11 -11.20 -8.28
C PRO A 292 0.31 -12.27 -7.54
N SER A 293 -1.00 -12.07 -7.31
CA SER A 293 -1.81 -13.05 -6.56
C SER A 293 -2.63 -13.98 -7.46
N GLY A 294 -2.79 -13.66 -8.74
CA GLY A 294 -3.71 -14.33 -9.66
C GLY A 294 -5.19 -14.12 -9.33
N LEU A 295 -5.54 -13.24 -8.39
CA LEU A 295 -6.93 -13.00 -8.00
C LEU A 295 -7.69 -12.29 -9.11
N GLN A 296 -8.71 -12.96 -9.65
CA GLN A 296 -9.62 -12.38 -10.64
C GLN A 296 -10.85 -11.75 -9.97
N THR A 297 -11.21 -10.55 -10.39
CA THR A 297 -12.43 -9.84 -9.99
C THR A 297 -13.18 -9.36 -11.23
N ASP A 298 -14.44 -9.77 -11.37
CA ASP A 298 -15.31 -9.37 -12.48
C ASP A 298 -16.28 -8.27 -12.04
N TYR A 299 -16.34 -7.19 -12.82
CA TYR A 299 -17.23 -6.06 -12.60
C TYR A 299 -18.39 -6.08 -13.61
N GLY A 300 -19.58 -5.76 -13.10
CA GLY A 300 -20.82 -5.76 -13.88
C GLY A 300 -20.83 -4.72 -15.02
N PRO A 301 -21.85 -4.77 -15.89
CA PRO A 301 -21.96 -3.83 -17.01
C PRO A 301 -22.11 -2.39 -16.51
N GLY A 302 -21.41 -1.46 -17.14
CA GLY A 302 -21.53 -0.02 -16.88
C GLY A 302 -20.70 0.49 -15.70
N VAL A 303 -19.90 -0.37 -15.06
CA VAL A 303 -18.94 0.04 -14.03
C VAL A 303 -17.75 0.73 -14.71
N THR A 304 -17.57 2.02 -14.45
CA THR A 304 -16.47 2.85 -14.98
C THR A 304 -15.47 3.29 -13.92
N THR A 305 -15.81 3.12 -12.64
CA THR A 305 -14.95 3.45 -11.51
C THR A 305 -14.82 2.23 -10.62
N ILE A 306 -13.59 1.74 -10.46
CA ILE A 306 -13.26 0.63 -9.57
C ILE A 306 -12.37 1.20 -8.47
N THR A 307 -12.78 1.03 -7.21
CA THR A 307 -12.07 1.51 -6.03
C THR A 307 -11.40 0.37 -5.29
N ASP A 308 -10.63 0.72 -4.26
CA ASP A 308 -10.07 -0.22 -3.29
C ASP A 308 -9.08 -1.23 -3.91
N LEU A 309 -8.44 -0.86 -5.02
CA LEU A 309 -7.41 -1.67 -5.66
C LEU A 309 -6.10 -1.55 -4.91
N MET A 310 -5.39 -2.66 -4.74
CA MET A 310 -4.02 -2.62 -4.24
C MET A 310 -3.10 -2.04 -5.33
N PRO A 311 -2.21 -1.09 -5.03
CA PRO A 311 -1.27 -0.56 -6.01
C PRO A 311 -0.37 -1.67 -6.55
N ASP A 312 -0.63 -2.19 -7.75
CA ASP A 312 0.13 -3.29 -8.36
C ASP A 312 -0.19 -3.45 -9.86
N ALA A 313 0.41 -4.44 -10.51
CA ALA A 313 0.16 -4.81 -11.89
C ALA A 313 -1.12 -5.65 -12.02
N TYR A 314 -1.95 -5.30 -13.00
CA TYR A 314 -3.20 -6.00 -13.32
C TYR A 314 -3.26 -6.39 -14.81
N ASP A 315 -3.77 -7.59 -15.09
CA ASP A 315 -4.26 -7.91 -16.42
C ASP A 315 -5.73 -7.47 -16.52
N ILE A 316 -6.04 -6.67 -17.53
CA ILE A 316 -7.33 -6.03 -17.72
C ILE A 316 -7.97 -6.61 -18.98
N THR A 317 -9.20 -7.12 -18.83
CA THR A 317 -10.05 -7.53 -19.94
C THR A 317 -11.32 -6.70 -19.94
N VAL A 318 -11.64 -6.07 -21.06
CA VAL A 318 -12.89 -5.32 -21.24
C VAL A 318 -13.67 -5.91 -22.41
N ALA A 319 -14.92 -6.28 -22.15
CA ALA A 319 -15.77 -6.92 -23.14
C ALA A 319 -17.16 -6.28 -23.18
N ALA A 320 -17.71 -6.09 -24.38
CA ALA A 320 -19.07 -5.63 -24.60
C ALA A 320 -19.72 -6.47 -25.72
N THR A 321 -21.01 -6.78 -25.60
CA THR A 321 -21.73 -7.56 -26.61
C THR A 321 -21.71 -6.86 -27.97
N GLY A 322 -21.25 -7.56 -29.01
CA GLY A 322 -21.11 -7.01 -30.37
C GLY A 322 -19.78 -6.30 -30.65
N TYR A 323 -18.86 -6.28 -29.67
CA TYR A 323 -17.55 -5.65 -29.78
C TYR A 323 -16.42 -6.66 -29.58
N VAL A 324 -15.26 -6.39 -30.18
CA VAL A 324 -14.02 -7.12 -29.94
C VAL A 324 -13.52 -6.80 -28.53
N SER A 325 -13.16 -7.82 -27.76
CA SER A 325 -12.63 -7.62 -26.40
C SER A 325 -11.28 -6.91 -26.42
N TYR A 326 -11.11 -5.96 -25.50
CA TYR A 326 -9.83 -5.33 -25.22
C TYR A 326 -9.09 -6.12 -24.14
N HIS A 327 -7.79 -6.32 -24.33
CA HIS A 327 -6.92 -6.98 -23.38
C HIS A 327 -5.66 -6.16 -23.19
N ALA A 328 -5.28 -5.91 -21.94
CA ALA A 328 -4.01 -5.33 -21.56
C ALA A 328 -3.39 -6.15 -20.43
N THR A 329 -2.11 -6.47 -20.55
CA THR A 329 -1.41 -7.27 -19.55
C THR A 329 -0.43 -6.41 -18.75
N SER A 330 -0.29 -6.71 -17.45
CA SER A 330 0.66 -6.05 -16.55
C SER A 330 0.52 -4.51 -16.53
N VAL A 331 -0.72 -4.02 -16.47
CA VAL A 331 -1.02 -2.59 -16.33
C VAL A 331 -0.81 -2.19 -14.88
N ASN A 332 0.11 -1.25 -14.64
CA ASN A 332 0.37 -0.70 -13.31
C ASN A 332 -0.77 0.23 -12.88
N ILE A 333 -1.49 -0.13 -11.82
CA ILE A 333 -2.58 0.68 -11.26
C ILE A 333 -2.19 1.07 -9.82
N PRO A 334 -1.95 2.36 -9.50
CA PRO A 334 -1.89 3.48 -10.42
C PRO A 334 -0.48 3.64 -11.00
N ALA A 335 -0.39 3.98 -12.28
CA ALA A 335 0.89 4.29 -12.94
C ALA A 335 1.62 5.52 -12.35
N GLY A 336 0.93 6.36 -11.57
CA GLY A 336 1.46 7.60 -10.97
C GLY A 336 1.37 7.63 -9.44
N TYR A 337 1.60 6.50 -8.77
CA TYR A 337 1.57 6.44 -7.30
C TYR A 337 2.45 7.55 -6.67
N PRO A 338 2.00 8.28 -5.64
CA PRO A 338 0.87 8.01 -4.75
C PRO A 338 -0.48 8.63 -5.16
N ASP A 339 -0.61 9.16 -6.39
CA ASP A 339 -1.93 9.54 -6.90
C ASP A 339 -2.79 8.27 -6.98
N PRO A 340 -3.94 8.21 -6.28
CA PRO A 340 -4.77 7.02 -6.31
C PRO A 340 -5.37 6.78 -7.71
N ASP A 341 -5.46 7.78 -8.58
CA ASP A 341 -6.20 7.66 -9.84
C ASP A 341 -5.37 7.13 -11.00
N HIS A 342 -5.91 6.09 -11.65
CA HIS A 342 -5.44 5.61 -12.95
C HIS A 342 -6.51 5.84 -14.01
N LEU A 343 -6.22 6.72 -14.96
CA LEU A 343 -7.10 6.97 -16.11
C LEU A 343 -6.81 5.96 -17.21
N LEU A 344 -7.82 5.18 -17.61
CA LEU A 344 -7.69 4.18 -18.68
C LEU A 344 -8.76 4.41 -19.76
N PRO A 345 -8.45 5.18 -20.83
CA PRO A 345 -9.34 5.31 -21.97
C PRO A 345 -9.28 4.05 -22.84
N ILE A 346 -10.44 3.46 -23.13
CA ILE A 346 -10.58 2.24 -23.95
C ILE A 346 -11.57 2.51 -25.08
N ALA A 347 -11.17 2.22 -26.31
CA ALA A 347 -12.02 2.27 -27.49
C ALA A 347 -12.20 0.84 -28.03
N LEU A 348 -13.44 0.34 -28.05
CA LEU A 348 -13.76 -1.00 -28.56
C LEU A 348 -14.24 -0.95 -30.01
N GLU A 349 -13.73 -1.85 -30.84
CA GLU A 349 -14.15 -2.00 -32.23
C GLU A 349 -15.36 -2.93 -32.33
N LEU A 350 -16.35 -2.58 -33.15
CA LEU A 350 -17.48 -3.45 -33.48
C LEU A 350 -16.98 -4.71 -34.18
N ILE A 351 -17.50 -5.88 -33.78
CA ILE A 351 -17.27 -7.11 -34.54
C ILE A 351 -17.95 -6.91 -35.90
N PRO A 352 -17.21 -6.99 -37.02
CA PRO A 352 -17.82 -6.82 -38.33
C PRO A 352 -18.94 -7.84 -38.47
N ALA A 353 -20.13 -7.37 -38.86
CA ALA A 353 -21.30 -8.21 -39.02
C ALA A 353 -21.02 -9.27 -40.10
N THR A 354 -20.50 -10.43 -39.71
CA THR A 354 -20.45 -11.61 -40.56
C THR A 354 -21.89 -12.04 -40.72
N THR A 355 -22.40 -11.90 -41.95
CA THR A 355 -23.75 -12.33 -42.33
C THR A 355 -23.78 -13.85 -42.30
N THR A 356 -23.91 -14.41 -41.10
CA THR A 356 -24.15 -15.83 -40.92
C THR A 356 -25.64 -16.05 -41.16
N THR A 357 -25.99 -16.59 -42.33
CA THR A 357 -27.34 -17.04 -42.62
C THR A 357 -27.66 -18.23 -41.70
N THR A 358 -28.23 -17.94 -40.54
CA THR A 358 -28.66 -18.97 -39.59
C THR A 358 -29.98 -19.57 -40.09
N THR A 359 -29.91 -20.72 -40.75
CA THR A 359 -31.08 -21.58 -40.94
C THR A 359 -31.45 -22.17 -39.58
N SER A 360 -32.41 -21.57 -38.87
CA SER A 360 -32.92 -22.15 -37.64
C SER A 360 -33.80 -23.36 -37.97
N THR A 361 -33.32 -24.57 -37.72
CA THR A 361 -34.19 -25.74 -37.64
C THR A 361 -34.74 -25.81 -36.22
N THR A 362 -36.01 -25.45 -36.05
CA THR A 362 -36.72 -25.58 -34.77
C THR A 362 -36.99 -27.06 -34.51
N THR A 363 -36.18 -27.72 -33.69
CA THR A 363 -36.51 -29.06 -33.18
C THR A 363 -37.37 -28.90 -31.93
N THR A 364 -38.68 -29.04 -32.09
CA THR A 364 -39.62 -29.14 -30.98
C THR A 364 -39.54 -30.54 -30.38
N THR A 365 -38.89 -30.68 -29.23
CA THR A 365 -38.93 -31.95 -28.47
C THR A 365 -40.16 -31.95 -27.58
N THR A 366 -41.21 -32.66 -27.98
CA THR A 366 -42.41 -32.89 -27.17
C THR A 366 -42.20 -34.12 -26.30
N THR A 367 -41.87 -33.94 -25.03
CA THR A 367 -41.81 -35.04 -24.07
C THR A 367 -43.21 -35.33 -23.54
N THR A 368 -43.78 -36.48 -23.90
CA THR A 368 -45.05 -36.97 -23.35
C THR A 368 -44.72 -37.90 -22.18
N SER A 369 -45.03 -37.49 -20.95
CA SER A 369 -44.98 -38.38 -19.78
C SER A 369 -46.37 -38.91 -19.45
N THR A 370 -46.49 -40.23 -19.38
CA THR A 370 -47.72 -40.92 -18.96
C THR A 370 -47.58 -41.29 -17.49
N THR A 371 -48.34 -40.64 -16.62
CA THR A 371 -48.37 -40.98 -15.19
C THR A 371 -49.43 -42.04 -14.96
N THR A 372 -49.03 -43.26 -14.61
CA THR A 372 -49.95 -44.34 -14.21
C THR A 372 -50.07 -44.34 -12.69
N THR A 373 -51.24 -43.98 -12.17
CA THR A 373 -51.54 -44.10 -10.74
C THR A 373 -52.34 -45.38 -10.51
N THR A 374 -51.75 -46.35 -9.81
CA THR A 374 -52.41 -47.59 -9.41
C THR A 374 -53.02 -47.43 -8.01
N ILE A 375 -54.34 -47.56 -7.90
CA ILE A 375 -55.05 -47.67 -6.61
C ILE A 375 -55.39 -49.15 -6.37
N PRO A 376 -55.07 -49.73 -5.21
CA PRO A 376 -55.39 -51.13 -4.93
C PRO A 376 -56.89 -51.34 -4.68
N GLY A 377 -57.52 -52.20 -5.49
CA GLY A 377 -58.82 -52.81 -5.18
C GLY A 377 -60.05 -52.19 -5.86
N ALA A 378 -60.12 -52.21 -7.20
CA ALA A 378 -61.38 -52.27 -7.97
C ALA A 378 -61.10 -52.52 -9.46
N THR A 379 -61.89 -53.40 -10.08
CA THR A 379 -61.72 -53.89 -11.45
C THR A 379 -62.36 -52.96 -12.48
N THR A 380 -61.78 -51.79 -12.76
CA THR A 380 -62.05 -51.05 -14.02
C THR A 380 -60.93 -50.03 -14.28
N THR A 381 -60.25 -50.12 -15.42
CA THR A 381 -59.22 -49.16 -15.86
C THR A 381 -59.80 -48.26 -16.94
N THR A 382 -59.92 -46.97 -16.67
CA THR A 382 -60.31 -45.95 -17.66
C THR A 382 -59.13 -45.02 -17.89
N THR A 383 -58.56 -45.04 -19.10
CA THR A 383 -57.46 -44.17 -19.53
C THR A 383 -58.05 -42.90 -20.14
N VAL A 384 -57.80 -41.74 -19.53
CA VAL A 384 -58.14 -40.42 -20.11
C VAL A 384 -56.83 -39.67 -20.37
N PRO A 385 -56.52 -39.28 -21.61
CA PRO A 385 -55.36 -38.46 -21.89
C PRO A 385 -55.64 -36.99 -21.53
N SER A 386 -54.81 -36.40 -20.66
CA SER A 386 -54.72 -34.94 -20.53
C SER A 386 -53.32 -34.49 -20.96
N THR A 387 -53.27 -33.41 -21.74
CA THR A 387 -52.03 -32.82 -22.25
C THR A 387 -51.85 -31.48 -21.54
N THR A 388 -50.82 -31.36 -20.70
CA THR A 388 -50.49 -30.08 -20.04
C THR A 388 -49.16 -29.58 -20.58
N THR A 389 -49.19 -28.41 -21.23
CA THR A 389 -47.99 -27.72 -21.71
C THR A 389 -47.54 -26.71 -20.66
N THR A 390 -46.39 -26.94 -20.04
CA THR A 390 -45.79 -26.01 -19.07
C THR A 390 -44.58 -25.35 -19.72
N THR A 391 -44.65 -24.04 -19.95
CA THR A 391 -43.51 -23.22 -20.36
C THR A 391 -42.90 -22.58 -19.10
N THR A 392 -41.75 -23.07 -18.67
CA THR A 392 -41.02 -22.52 -17.52
C THR A 392 -39.80 -21.75 -18.03
N THR A 393 -39.87 -20.42 -17.99
CA THR A 393 -38.70 -19.53 -18.15
C THR A 393 -38.13 -19.21 -16.77
N VAL A 394 -36.99 -19.81 -16.44
CA VAL A 394 -36.16 -19.45 -15.28
C VAL A 394 -35.03 -18.53 -15.78
N PRO A 395 -34.84 -17.33 -15.21
CA PRO A 395 -33.67 -16.52 -15.52
C PRO A 395 -32.46 -17.12 -14.82
N ALA A 396 -31.56 -17.72 -15.61
CA ALA A 396 -30.26 -18.17 -15.14
C ALA A 396 -29.28 -16.98 -15.15
N THR A 397 -28.56 -16.78 -14.05
CA THR A 397 -27.34 -15.99 -14.06
C THR A 397 -26.26 -16.83 -14.74
N THR A 398 -26.02 -16.58 -16.01
CA THR A 398 -25.00 -17.27 -16.81
C THR A 398 -23.73 -16.43 -16.80
N THR A 399 -22.68 -16.87 -16.11
CA THR A 399 -21.32 -16.44 -16.43
C THR A 399 -21.01 -17.04 -17.79
N THR A 400 -21.21 -16.24 -18.84
CA THR A 400 -20.95 -16.67 -20.21
C THR A 400 -19.51 -16.34 -20.53
N THR A 401 -18.59 -17.23 -20.19
CA THR A 401 -17.37 -17.35 -20.98
C THR A 401 -17.85 -17.91 -22.31
N THR A 402 -17.99 -17.08 -23.34
CA THR A 402 -18.18 -17.59 -24.72
C THR A 402 -16.86 -18.20 -25.16
N VAL A 403 -16.56 -19.38 -24.62
CA VAL A 403 -15.80 -20.41 -25.30
C VAL A 403 -16.52 -20.58 -26.65
N PRO A 404 -15.89 -20.27 -27.80
CA PRO A 404 -16.50 -20.56 -29.09
C PRO A 404 -17.01 -21.99 -29.04
N ALA A 405 -18.29 -22.21 -29.35
CA ALA A 405 -18.88 -23.53 -29.23
C ALA A 405 -18.01 -24.53 -30.01
N GLY A 406 -17.29 -25.38 -29.27
CA GLY A 406 -16.31 -26.29 -29.83
C GLY A 406 -14.83 -25.91 -29.68
N THR A 407 -14.37 -25.22 -28.64
CA THR A 407 -12.95 -25.29 -28.22
C THR A 407 -12.77 -26.16 -26.97
N VAL A 408 -11.63 -26.81 -26.85
CA VAL A 408 -11.21 -27.64 -25.72
C VAL A 408 -10.02 -26.93 -25.06
N GLN A 409 -10.04 -26.81 -23.73
CA GLN A 409 -8.88 -26.30 -23.00
C GLN A 409 -7.76 -27.33 -23.04
N VAL A 410 -6.61 -26.92 -23.55
CA VAL A 410 -5.40 -27.75 -23.64
C VAL A 410 -4.39 -27.23 -22.63
N MET A 411 -3.87 -28.14 -21.80
CA MET A 411 -2.79 -27.89 -20.87
C MET A 411 -1.45 -28.26 -21.50
N PHE A 412 -0.47 -27.34 -21.45
CA PHE A 412 0.91 -27.58 -21.85
C PHE A 412 1.76 -27.75 -20.60
N GLU A 413 2.43 -28.89 -20.45
CA GLU A 413 3.39 -29.15 -19.38
C GLU A 413 4.81 -29.03 -19.95
N VAL A 414 5.55 -28.00 -19.53
CA VAL A 414 6.91 -27.73 -20.02
C VAL A 414 7.94 -28.16 -18.99
N LYS A 415 8.86 -29.04 -19.41
CA LYS A 415 10.01 -29.50 -18.63
C LYS A 415 11.32 -29.19 -19.32
N ASP A 416 12.37 -29.02 -18.54
CA ASP A 416 13.72 -28.92 -19.07
C ASP A 416 14.33 -30.29 -19.41
N ASN A 417 15.54 -30.27 -19.97
CA ASN A 417 16.28 -31.48 -20.32
C ASN A 417 16.74 -32.31 -19.10
N THR A 418 16.44 -31.88 -17.87
CA THR A 418 16.68 -32.61 -16.61
C THR A 418 15.39 -33.22 -16.04
N GLY A 419 14.23 -32.94 -16.65
CA GLY A 419 12.92 -33.41 -16.22
C GLY A 419 12.23 -32.51 -15.19
N ARG A 420 12.79 -31.33 -14.89
CA ARG A 420 12.21 -30.35 -13.98
C ARG A 420 11.23 -29.46 -14.72
N VAL A 421 10.14 -29.07 -14.05
CA VAL A 421 9.18 -28.12 -14.63
C VAL A 421 9.80 -26.73 -14.75
N VAL A 422 9.44 -26.01 -15.80
CA VAL A 422 10.00 -24.69 -16.10
C VAL A 422 8.92 -23.63 -15.93
N ASN A 423 9.07 -22.75 -14.93
CA ASN A 423 8.25 -21.55 -14.78
C ASN A 423 8.72 -20.49 -15.78
N GLY A 424 7.82 -19.74 -16.41
CA GLY A 424 8.15 -18.66 -17.34
C GLY A 424 8.53 -19.10 -18.76
N ALA A 425 8.35 -20.37 -19.13
CA ALA A 425 8.57 -20.83 -20.49
C ALA A 425 7.44 -20.32 -21.41
N ARG A 426 7.83 -19.86 -22.60
CA ARG A 426 6.90 -19.34 -23.60
C ARG A 426 6.45 -20.46 -24.53
N VAL A 427 5.14 -20.71 -24.58
CA VAL A 427 4.49 -21.68 -25.45
C VAL A 427 3.79 -20.94 -26.58
N GLU A 428 4.15 -21.27 -27.81
CA GLU A 428 3.60 -20.71 -29.03
C GLU A 428 2.79 -21.75 -29.80
N VAL A 429 1.59 -21.39 -30.23
CA VAL A 429 0.74 -22.23 -31.08
C VAL A 429 0.26 -21.39 -32.27
N PRO A 430 0.81 -21.59 -33.49
CA PRO A 430 0.29 -20.96 -34.68
C PRO A 430 -1.15 -21.43 -34.96
N HIS A 431 -2.10 -20.50 -34.95
CA HIS A 431 -3.51 -20.74 -35.21
C HIS A 431 -3.87 -20.29 -36.64
N PRO A 432 -4.61 -21.10 -37.42
CA PRO A 432 -4.90 -20.79 -38.82
C PRO A 432 -5.69 -19.50 -39.03
N THR A 433 -6.54 -19.13 -38.07
CA THR A 433 -7.41 -17.94 -38.14
C THR A 433 -7.13 -16.88 -37.07
N ARG A 434 -6.48 -17.25 -35.96
CA ARG A 434 -6.26 -16.37 -34.79
C ARG A 434 -4.83 -15.83 -34.72
N GLY A 435 -3.99 -16.17 -35.69
CA GLY A 435 -2.57 -15.82 -35.67
C GLY A 435 -1.80 -16.65 -34.64
N LEU A 436 -0.72 -16.10 -34.10
CA LEU A 436 0.13 -16.78 -33.14
C LEU A 436 -0.45 -16.66 -31.72
N LEU A 437 -0.89 -17.77 -31.14
CA LEU A 437 -1.29 -17.83 -29.74
C LEU A 437 -0.05 -18.01 -28.86
N VAL A 438 0.00 -17.29 -27.74
CA VAL A 438 1.15 -17.27 -26.84
C VAL A 438 0.65 -17.44 -25.40
N ALA A 439 1.27 -18.34 -24.65
CA ALA A 439 1.07 -18.47 -23.22
C ALA A 439 2.41 -18.63 -22.52
N VAL A 440 2.46 -18.31 -21.24
CA VAL A 440 3.64 -18.46 -20.38
C VAL A 440 3.31 -19.47 -19.29
N THR A 441 4.25 -20.36 -18.99
CA THR A 441 4.03 -21.37 -17.95
C THR A 441 4.07 -20.79 -16.55
N ASP A 442 3.20 -21.30 -15.68
CA ASP A 442 3.15 -20.98 -14.25
C ASP A 442 4.27 -21.69 -13.43
N GLN A 443 4.23 -21.54 -12.11
CA GLN A 443 5.17 -22.21 -11.19
C GLN A 443 5.15 -23.75 -11.26
N TYR A 444 4.11 -24.37 -11.81
CA TYR A 444 4.02 -25.82 -12.04
C TYR A 444 4.47 -26.23 -13.45
N GLY A 445 4.98 -25.28 -14.23
CA GLY A 445 5.35 -25.48 -15.63
C GLY A 445 4.14 -25.69 -16.54
N ARG A 446 2.98 -25.13 -16.18
CA ARG A 446 1.73 -25.31 -16.91
C ARG A 446 1.30 -24.04 -17.63
N ALA A 447 0.87 -24.18 -18.87
CA ALA A 447 0.19 -23.13 -19.63
C ALA A 447 -1.12 -23.68 -20.19
N TYR A 448 -2.13 -22.82 -20.38
CA TYR A 448 -3.46 -23.22 -20.84
C TYR A 448 -3.84 -22.42 -22.09
N MET A 449 -4.43 -23.09 -23.09
CA MET A 449 -5.02 -22.43 -24.27
C MET A 449 -6.30 -23.14 -24.70
N ASP A 450 -7.28 -22.38 -25.18
CA ASP A 450 -8.50 -22.92 -25.76
C ASP A 450 -8.36 -23.12 -27.27
N LEU A 451 -8.45 -24.37 -27.72
CA LEU A 451 -8.18 -24.78 -29.11
C LEU A 451 -9.31 -25.67 -29.67
N GLU A 452 -9.63 -25.51 -30.94
CA GLU A 452 -10.70 -26.22 -31.64
C GLU A 452 -10.29 -27.69 -31.88
N PRO A 453 -11.09 -28.69 -31.45
CA PRO A 453 -10.81 -30.09 -31.73
C PRO A 453 -10.99 -30.39 -33.22
N GLY A 454 -10.24 -31.35 -33.74
CA GLY A 454 -10.25 -31.72 -35.16
C GLY A 454 -9.30 -30.92 -36.04
N THR A 455 -8.54 -29.97 -35.46
CA THR A 455 -7.43 -29.28 -36.12
C THR A 455 -6.12 -29.75 -35.48
N THR A 456 -5.15 -30.15 -36.29
CA THR A 456 -3.80 -30.44 -35.81
C THR A 456 -3.02 -29.15 -35.65
N PHE A 457 -2.55 -28.88 -34.43
CA PHE A 457 -1.69 -27.77 -34.09
C PHE A 457 -0.27 -28.26 -33.82
N THR A 458 0.71 -27.37 -33.97
CA THR A 458 2.08 -27.59 -33.48
C THR A 458 2.34 -26.58 -32.39
N ALA A 459 2.56 -27.03 -31.16
CA ALA A 459 3.01 -26.18 -30.08
C ALA A 459 4.54 -26.17 -30.02
N THR A 460 5.13 -25.00 -29.77
CA THR A 460 6.57 -24.83 -29.55
C THR A 460 6.81 -24.16 -28.21
N ALA A 461 7.54 -24.83 -27.30
CA ALA A 461 8.01 -24.22 -26.06
C ALA A 461 9.44 -23.71 -26.23
N SER A 462 9.72 -22.54 -25.65
CA SER A 462 11.04 -21.91 -25.64
C SER A 462 11.27 -21.13 -24.35
N THR A 463 12.53 -20.82 -24.04
CA THR A 463 12.89 -19.88 -22.97
C THR A 463 13.91 -18.89 -23.48
N THR A 464 14.02 -17.74 -22.80
CA THR A 464 15.10 -16.76 -23.02
C THR A 464 16.42 -17.18 -22.39
N TRP A 465 16.44 -18.25 -21.59
CA TRP A 465 17.59 -18.65 -20.75
C TRP A 465 18.41 -19.80 -21.34
N GLY A 466 18.43 -19.87 -22.68
CA GLY A 466 19.34 -20.72 -23.45
C GLY A 466 18.92 -22.18 -23.64
N HIS A 467 17.76 -22.60 -23.10
CA HIS A 467 17.20 -23.89 -23.47
C HIS A 467 16.78 -23.87 -24.95
N GLY A 468 17.11 -24.92 -25.68
CA GLY A 468 16.66 -25.12 -27.06
C GLY A 468 15.16 -25.45 -27.10
N PRO A 469 14.46 -25.01 -28.15
CA PRO A 469 13.02 -25.20 -28.25
C PRO A 469 12.66 -26.68 -28.41
N ASP A 470 11.44 -27.01 -28.01
CA ASP A 470 10.82 -28.30 -28.30
C ASP A 470 9.44 -28.09 -28.90
N SER A 471 9.06 -28.94 -29.85
CA SER A 471 7.82 -28.82 -30.58
C SER A 471 7.10 -30.15 -30.67
N GLU A 472 5.79 -30.14 -30.44
CA GLU A 472 4.93 -31.32 -30.52
C GLU A 472 3.69 -30.99 -31.33
N SER A 473 3.29 -31.89 -32.23
CA SER A 473 2.05 -31.77 -32.99
C SER A 473 0.94 -32.58 -32.34
N PHE A 474 -0.23 -31.98 -32.15
CA PHE A 474 -1.34 -32.58 -31.44
C PHE A 474 -2.69 -32.10 -31.99
N ASP A 475 -3.75 -32.85 -31.71
CA ASP A 475 -5.13 -32.45 -31.98
C ASP A 475 -5.89 -32.41 -30.63
N PRO A 476 -6.49 -31.27 -30.24
CA PRO A 476 -7.24 -31.13 -28.99
C PRO A 476 -8.37 -32.16 -28.82
N ARG A 477 -8.85 -32.78 -29.91
CA ARG A 477 -9.82 -33.88 -29.87
C ARG A 477 -9.33 -35.11 -29.13
N TRP A 478 -8.03 -35.39 -29.20
CA TRP A 478 -7.43 -36.62 -28.66
C TRP A 478 -6.43 -36.32 -27.54
N THR A 479 -5.94 -35.08 -27.46
CA THR A 479 -4.87 -34.70 -26.55
C THR A 479 -5.19 -33.36 -25.89
N THR A 480 -5.64 -33.42 -24.63
CA THR A 480 -5.87 -32.24 -23.78
C THR A 480 -4.66 -31.89 -22.92
N THR A 481 -3.60 -32.69 -22.98
CA THR A 481 -2.34 -32.46 -22.27
C THR A 481 -1.18 -32.69 -23.22
N VAL A 482 -0.42 -31.64 -23.51
CA VAL A 482 0.76 -31.68 -24.38
C VAL A 482 2.01 -31.53 -23.51
N ARG A 483 2.94 -32.46 -23.61
CA ARG A 483 4.21 -32.42 -22.86
C ARG A 483 5.33 -31.96 -23.76
N LEU A 484 5.98 -30.86 -23.39
CA LEU A 484 7.10 -30.28 -24.14
C LEU A 484 8.36 -30.36 -23.30
N GLY A 485 9.39 -31.01 -23.84
CA GLY A 485 10.68 -31.23 -23.17
C GLY A 485 11.77 -30.38 -23.81
N LEU A 486 12.02 -29.20 -23.25
CA LEU A 486 13.05 -28.28 -23.74
C LEU A 486 14.40 -29.00 -23.85
N LYS A 487 15.08 -28.79 -24.97
CA LYS A 487 16.31 -29.52 -25.30
C LYS A 487 17.52 -28.71 -24.89
N ARG A 488 18.58 -29.38 -24.45
CA ARG A 488 19.88 -28.72 -24.31
C ARG A 488 20.57 -28.62 -25.68
N PRO A 489 20.90 -27.42 -26.19
CA PRO A 489 21.67 -27.30 -27.43
C PRO A 489 23.03 -28.01 -27.33
N SER A 490 23.57 -28.43 -28.48
CA SER A 490 24.89 -29.06 -28.52
C SER A 490 25.98 -28.13 -27.96
N LYS A 491 26.96 -28.69 -27.24
CA LYS A 491 28.06 -27.95 -26.58
C LYS A 491 27.61 -26.91 -25.53
N LYS A 492 26.42 -27.06 -24.96
CA LYS A 492 26.00 -26.34 -23.76
C LYS A 492 25.85 -27.29 -22.57
N GLY A 493 25.91 -26.76 -21.36
CA GLY A 493 25.57 -27.44 -20.11
C GLY A 493 24.29 -26.88 -19.51
N THR A 494 23.60 -27.66 -18.66
CA THR A 494 22.44 -27.19 -17.91
C THR A 494 22.84 -26.99 -16.47
N PHE A 495 22.46 -25.86 -15.88
CA PHE A 495 22.65 -25.59 -14.46
C PHE A 495 21.29 -25.37 -13.79
N VAL A 496 21.05 -26.08 -12.70
CA VAL A 496 19.85 -25.95 -11.87
C VAL A 496 20.22 -25.25 -10.58
N LEU A 497 19.56 -24.13 -10.31
CA LEU A 497 19.65 -23.39 -9.06
C LEU A 497 18.53 -23.83 -8.15
N THR A 498 18.84 -24.09 -6.89
CA THR A 498 17.86 -24.50 -5.86
C THR A 498 17.81 -23.51 -4.71
N ASN A 499 16.80 -23.66 -3.84
CA ASN A 499 16.55 -22.83 -2.67
C ASN A 499 16.00 -21.42 -2.98
N GLY A 500 15.15 -21.28 -4.00
CA GLY A 500 14.52 -20.01 -4.42
C GLY A 500 13.31 -19.56 -3.58
N VAL A 501 13.24 -19.93 -2.30
CA VAL A 501 12.10 -19.54 -1.44
C VAL A 501 12.07 -18.02 -1.30
N ARG A 502 10.92 -17.39 -1.62
CA ARG A 502 10.72 -15.92 -1.58
C ARG A 502 11.74 -15.13 -2.41
N ALA A 503 12.24 -15.74 -3.49
CA ALA A 503 13.27 -15.13 -4.31
C ALA A 503 13.14 -15.51 -5.78
N GLU A 504 13.59 -14.63 -6.66
CA GLU A 504 13.92 -15.00 -8.03
C GLU A 504 15.41 -15.31 -8.12
N PHE A 505 15.82 -16.20 -9.02
CA PHE A 505 17.24 -16.38 -9.29
C PHE A 505 17.70 -15.38 -10.34
N LEU A 506 18.94 -14.93 -10.19
CA LEU A 506 19.64 -14.13 -11.17
C LEU A 506 20.84 -14.95 -11.68
N TYR A 507 21.10 -14.90 -12.98
CA TYR A 507 22.40 -15.32 -13.53
C TYR A 507 22.92 -14.29 -14.53
N GLN A 508 24.23 -14.09 -14.56
CA GLN A 508 24.84 -13.04 -15.36
C GLN A 508 25.33 -13.58 -16.72
N VAL A 509 24.87 -12.97 -17.81
CA VAL A 509 25.32 -13.25 -19.19
C VAL A 509 25.70 -11.93 -19.85
N ASP A 510 26.89 -11.87 -20.43
CA ASP A 510 27.43 -10.67 -21.10
C ASP A 510 27.36 -9.40 -20.22
N GLY A 511 27.57 -9.57 -18.90
CA GLY A 511 27.53 -8.49 -17.92
C GLY A 511 26.13 -8.11 -17.43
N ASN A 512 25.07 -8.63 -18.04
CA ASN A 512 23.68 -8.33 -17.67
C ASN A 512 23.07 -9.44 -16.80
N TRP A 513 22.29 -9.06 -15.80
CA TRP A 513 21.51 -10.01 -15.00
C TRP A 513 20.26 -10.45 -15.76
N VAL A 514 20.07 -11.76 -15.82
CA VAL A 514 18.89 -12.40 -16.37
C VAL A 514 18.13 -13.08 -15.23
N ILE A 515 16.84 -12.79 -15.14
CA ILE A 515 15.95 -13.29 -14.10
C ILE A 515 15.42 -14.67 -14.50
N LEU A 516 15.42 -15.60 -13.54
CA LEU A 516 14.87 -16.94 -13.64
C LEU A 516 13.82 -17.10 -12.53
N SER A 517 12.56 -17.28 -12.91
CA SER A 517 11.49 -17.52 -11.96
C SER A 517 11.57 -18.95 -11.40
N PRO A 518 11.57 -19.15 -10.07
CA PRO A 518 11.58 -20.49 -9.50
C PRO A 518 10.25 -21.21 -9.77
N ASN A 519 10.31 -22.53 -9.92
CA ASN A 519 9.13 -23.38 -9.94
C ASN A 519 8.60 -23.69 -8.53
N TYR A 520 7.55 -24.50 -8.43
CA TYR A 520 6.92 -24.91 -7.16
C TYR A 520 7.86 -25.65 -6.19
N GLN A 521 9.01 -26.14 -6.68
CA GLN A 521 10.05 -26.77 -5.87
C GLN A 521 11.15 -25.79 -5.45
N ASN A 522 10.96 -24.50 -5.74
CA ASN A 522 11.95 -23.44 -5.54
C ASN A 522 13.24 -23.68 -6.34
N GLU A 523 13.11 -24.24 -7.54
CA GLU A 523 14.21 -24.50 -8.48
C GLU A 523 14.03 -23.72 -9.78
N ALA A 524 15.14 -23.32 -10.41
CA ALA A 524 15.14 -22.80 -11.77
C ALA A 524 16.35 -23.31 -12.54
N SER A 525 16.29 -23.34 -13.88
CA SER A 525 17.40 -23.82 -14.69
C SER A 525 17.71 -22.93 -15.89
N PHE A 526 19.00 -22.81 -16.19
CA PHE A 526 19.50 -22.13 -17.39
C PHE A 526 20.47 -23.04 -18.14
N VAL A 527 20.67 -22.74 -19.43
CA VAL A 527 21.55 -23.52 -20.32
C VAL A 527 22.52 -22.60 -21.00
N GLU A 528 23.82 -22.80 -20.74
CA GLU A 528 24.85 -21.95 -21.31
C GLU A 528 26.10 -22.72 -21.74
N SER A 529 26.95 -22.05 -22.51
CA SER A 529 28.24 -22.56 -22.94
C SER A 529 29.15 -22.84 -21.74
N LYS A 530 30.18 -23.67 -21.92
CA LYS A 530 31.17 -23.92 -20.85
C LYS A 530 31.80 -22.61 -20.37
N GLY A 531 31.73 -22.34 -19.07
CA GLY A 531 32.26 -21.12 -18.47
C GLY A 531 31.90 -20.95 -16.99
N TRP A 532 32.47 -19.90 -16.39
CA TRP A 532 32.08 -19.42 -15.07
C TRP A 532 30.94 -18.41 -15.23
N TYR A 533 29.86 -18.60 -14.48
CA TYR A 533 28.70 -17.71 -14.44
C TYR A 533 28.49 -17.24 -13.01
N ARG A 534 28.18 -15.95 -12.86
CA ARG A 534 27.79 -15.39 -11.57
C ARG A 534 26.28 -15.59 -11.39
N VAL A 535 25.87 -16.08 -10.23
CA VAL A 535 24.48 -16.34 -9.87
C VAL A 535 24.16 -15.75 -8.51
N ALA A 536 22.92 -15.32 -8.31
CA ALA A 536 22.45 -14.77 -7.04
C ALA A 536 20.93 -14.99 -6.88
N LYS A 537 20.38 -14.59 -5.75
CA LYS A 537 18.94 -14.45 -5.52
C LYS A 537 18.56 -12.98 -5.45
N ARG A 538 17.40 -12.62 -5.98
CA ARG A 538 16.73 -11.35 -5.74
C ARG A 538 15.50 -11.61 -4.89
N CYS A 539 15.48 -11.09 -3.66
CA CYS A 539 14.36 -11.28 -2.75
C CYS A 539 13.11 -10.55 -3.26
N THR A 540 11.98 -11.26 -3.34
CA THR A 540 10.73 -10.68 -3.88
C THR A 540 10.15 -9.59 -2.98
N ALA A 541 10.43 -9.64 -1.68
CA ALA A 541 9.90 -8.69 -0.70
C ALA A 541 10.53 -7.29 -0.79
N ASN A 542 11.83 -7.19 -1.08
CA ASN A 542 12.57 -5.91 -0.99
C ASN A 542 13.58 -5.69 -2.13
N GLY A 543 13.63 -6.59 -3.12
CA GLY A 543 14.56 -6.51 -4.25
C GLY A 543 16.04 -6.74 -3.91
N SER A 544 16.38 -7.03 -2.65
CA SER A 544 17.77 -7.21 -2.23
C SER A 544 18.41 -8.42 -2.92
N ILE A 545 19.70 -8.30 -3.25
CA ILE A 545 20.47 -9.38 -3.88
C ILE A 545 21.26 -10.10 -2.80
N VAL A 546 21.03 -11.41 -2.65
CA VAL A 546 21.72 -12.28 -1.67
C VAL A 546 22.30 -13.52 -2.34
N GLY A 547 23.23 -14.19 -1.67
CA GLY A 547 23.77 -15.47 -2.13
C GLY A 547 24.62 -15.42 -3.40
N ASP A 548 25.21 -14.26 -3.71
CA ASP A 548 26.07 -14.08 -4.88
C ASP A 548 27.26 -15.04 -4.88
N MET A 549 27.36 -15.86 -5.94
CA MET A 549 28.39 -16.89 -6.09
C MET A 549 28.73 -17.16 -7.55
N TRP A 550 29.85 -17.84 -7.77
CA TRP A 550 30.27 -18.29 -9.09
C TRP A 550 30.00 -19.79 -9.27
N VAL A 551 29.39 -20.15 -10.39
CA VAL A 551 29.13 -21.54 -10.79
C VAL A 551 29.81 -21.88 -12.11
N TRP A 552 30.24 -23.13 -12.26
CA TRP A 552 30.93 -23.59 -13.47
C TRP A 552 30.05 -24.53 -14.30
N VAL A 553 29.73 -24.13 -15.53
CA VAL A 553 28.96 -24.92 -16.49
C VAL A 553 29.92 -25.74 -17.36
N LYS A 554 29.62 -27.03 -17.59
CA LYS A 554 30.37 -27.89 -18.55
C LYS A 554 29.46 -28.42 -19.65
N ASP A 555 30.03 -28.51 -20.85
CA ASP A 555 29.35 -29.05 -22.02
C ASP A 555 28.80 -30.46 -21.76
N GLY A 556 27.53 -30.66 -22.12
CA GLY A 556 26.89 -31.97 -22.06
C GLY A 556 26.59 -32.48 -20.65
N LYS A 557 26.81 -31.66 -19.61
CA LYS A 557 26.56 -32.03 -18.21
C LYS A 557 25.41 -31.25 -17.60
N ASN A 558 24.74 -31.87 -16.63
CA ASN A 558 23.74 -31.24 -15.78
C ASN A 558 24.40 -31.01 -14.41
N TYR A 559 24.26 -29.79 -13.90
CA TYR A 559 24.71 -29.42 -12.57
C TYR A 559 23.55 -28.93 -11.74
N THR A 560 23.67 -29.07 -10.43
CA THR A 560 22.71 -28.56 -9.47
C THR A 560 23.49 -27.99 -8.31
N ASP A 561 23.17 -26.76 -7.92
CA ASP A 561 23.76 -26.13 -6.75
C ASP A 561 22.73 -25.22 -6.07
N SER A 562 22.91 -25.01 -4.77
CA SER A 562 22.03 -24.14 -3.98
C SER A 562 22.63 -22.75 -3.88
N VAL A 563 21.85 -21.74 -4.22
CA VAL A 563 22.26 -20.35 -3.98
C VAL A 563 22.02 -20.04 -2.49
N GLY A 564 23.02 -19.53 -1.80
CA GLY A 564 22.93 -19.20 -0.37
C GLY A 564 22.05 -17.97 -0.09
N GLY A 565 22.01 -17.53 1.17
CA GLY A 565 21.29 -16.33 1.59
C GLY A 565 19.80 -16.57 1.88
N TRP A 566 19.30 -15.81 2.86
CA TRP A 566 17.90 -15.80 3.28
C TRP A 566 17.21 -14.56 2.71
N CYS A 567 16.00 -14.74 2.18
CA CYS A 567 15.14 -13.67 1.75
C CYS A 567 13.98 -13.50 2.75
N PRO A 568 13.74 -12.26 3.22
CA PRO A 568 12.64 -11.98 4.14
C PRO A 568 11.27 -12.32 3.56
#